data_AF-Q4RHV3-F1
#
_entry.id   AF-Q4RHV3-F1
#
_cell.length_a   1.000
_cell.length_b   1.000
_cell.length_c   1.000
_cell.angle_alpha   90.00
_cell.angle_beta   90.00
_cell.angle_gamma   90.00
#
_symmetry.space_group_name_H-M   'P 1'
#
loop_
_entity.id
_entity.type
_entity.pdbx_description
1 polymer ?
#
loop_
_entity_poly.entity_id
_entity_poly.type
_entity_poly.pdbx_seq_one_letter_code
_entity_poly.pdbx_strand_id
1 'polypeptide(L)'
;MAIADITLLSGFEVKIEDLDKLKAKPEQYISHYEVSHGRVLIYFNQLFQSEECISFDAQQKVSVSLLQPAPAVFYDYYEPSIQCTVFYSAPKRSKYISRLCSEDVCQCAERPCHKLQNTFQSQNGRYIRKYDRFQHACFVPTVDYAYVVEVLNVSMKSNFELYEARVKDVLRNHEDIGVMEGSIRVFAKRRQCKVQLDLRKDYLIMGKDGSTRDSRGMMLYLLESNTWVEMKPPQDSCKKSANRNACKDFVAFTKEYKVDGCRQ
;
A
#
# COMPACT_ATOMS: atom_id res chain seq x y z
N MET A 1 11.07 -35.92 -17.38
CA MET A 1 11.98 -35.17 -16.48
C MET A 1 11.39 -33.80 -16.31
N ALA A 2 11.51 -33.20 -15.13
CA ALA A 2 10.96 -31.88 -14.86
C ALA A 2 12.00 -31.00 -14.16
N ILE A 3 11.84 -29.69 -14.31
CA ILE A 3 12.67 -28.70 -13.63
C ILE A 3 11.78 -27.81 -12.77
N ALA A 4 12.17 -27.63 -11.50
CA ALA A 4 11.68 -26.53 -10.68
C ALA A 4 12.69 -25.38 -10.73
N ASP A 5 12.28 -24.26 -11.30
CA ASP A 5 13.01 -23.00 -11.36
C ASP A 5 12.43 -22.02 -10.34
N ILE A 6 13.11 -21.89 -9.21
CA ILE A 6 12.64 -21.15 -8.06
C ILE A 6 13.48 -19.88 -7.93
N THR A 7 12.86 -18.72 -8.09
CA THR A 7 13.50 -17.43 -7.82
C THR A 7 13.36 -17.09 -6.35
N LEU A 8 14.46 -17.04 -5.60
CA LEU A 8 14.48 -16.70 -4.19
C LEU A 8 14.09 -15.23 -3.96
N LEU A 9 13.60 -14.96 -2.75
CA LEU A 9 13.37 -13.58 -2.31
C LEU A 9 14.69 -12.80 -2.29
N SER A 10 14.64 -11.52 -2.65
CA SER A 10 15.84 -10.67 -2.70
C SER A 10 16.58 -10.67 -1.36
N GLY A 11 17.90 -10.88 -1.41
CA GLY A 11 18.77 -10.91 -0.24
C GLY A 11 18.85 -12.28 0.46
N PHE A 12 18.17 -13.32 -0.06
CA PHE A 12 18.28 -14.69 0.42
C PHE A 12 19.14 -15.56 -0.50
N GLU A 13 19.88 -16.48 0.10
CA GLU A 13 20.61 -17.54 -0.59
C GLU A 13 20.34 -18.89 0.07
N VAL A 14 20.30 -19.97 -0.71
CA VAL A 14 20.03 -21.31 -0.18
C VAL A 14 21.24 -21.87 0.54
N LYS A 15 20.98 -22.63 1.62
CA LYS A 15 21.99 -23.48 2.24
C LYS A 15 22.25 -24.70 1.36
N ILE A 16 23.43 -24.73 0.74
CA ILE A 16 23.85 -25.80 -0.18
C ILE A 16 23.79 -27.18 0.50
N GLU A 17 24.12 -27.24 1.79
CA GLU A 17 24.08 -28.47 2.60
C GLU A 17 22.72 -29.18 2.59
N ASP A 18 21.61 -28.45 2.50
CA ASP A 18 20.27 -29.05 2.46
C ASP A 18 19.94 -29.58 1.07
N LEU A 19 20.39 -28.91 0.01
CA LEU A 19 20.24 -29.41 -1.35
C LEU A 19 21.08 -30.67 -1.59
N ASP A 20 22.28 -30.74 -0.99
CA ASP A 20 23.14 -31.92 -1.05
C ASP A 20 22.47 -33.14 -0.40
N LYS A 21 21.77 -32.95 0.73
CA LYS A 21 20.99 -34.04 1.37
C LYS A 21 19.88 -34.53 0.46
N LEU A 22 19.15 -33.65 -0.21
CA LEU A 22 18.07 -34.03 -1.15
C LEU A 22 18.58 -34.82 -2.36
N LYS A 23 19.84 -34.59 -2.76
CA LYS A 23 20.52 -35.31 -3.85
C LYS A 23 21.11 -36.64 -3.40
N ALA A 24 21.43 -36.80 -2.12
CA ALA A 24 22.05 -37.99 -1.57
C ALA A 24 21.06 -39.15 -1.37
N LYS A 25 21.59 -40.39 -1.33
CA LYS A 25 20.83 -41.59 -0.96
C LYS A 25 20.70 -41.66 0.58
N PRO A 26 19.61 -42.25 1.13
CA PRO A 26 18.66 -43.18 0.51
C PRO A 26 17.42 -42.55 -0.14
N GLU A 27 17.12 -41.29 0.13
CA GLU A 27 15.87 -40.63 -0.32
C GLU A 27 15.94 -40.18 -1.77
N GLN A 28 17.07 -39.58 -2.19
CA GLN A 28 17.37 -39.14 -3.57
C GLN A 28 16.15 -38.53 -4.31
N TYR A 29 15.56 -37.49 -3.72
CA TYR A 29 14.42 -36.77 -4.30
C TYR A 29 14.77 -36.05 -5.61
N ILE A 30 15.99 -35.52 -5.71
CA ILE A 30 16.43 -34.69 -6.83
C ILE A 30 17.65 -35.32 -7.51
N SER A 31 17.77 -35.16 -8.83
CA SER A 31 18.91 -35.69 -9.58
C SER A 31 20.09 -34.72 -9.61
N HIS A 32 19.80 -33.44 -9.76
CA HIS A 32 20.78 -32.37 -9.82
C HIS A 32 20.16 -31.06 -9.30
N TYR A 33 21.01 -30.09 -8.97
CA TYR A 33 20.59 -28.73 -8.71
C TYR A 33 21.63 -27.73 -9.21
N GLU A 34 21.20 -26.53 -9.56
CA GLU A 34 22.07 -25.39 -9.87
C GLU A 34 21.61 -24.18 -9.08
N VAL A 35 22.56 -23.43 -8.52
CA VAL A 35 22.30 -22.18 -7.80
C VAL A 35 23.00 -21.06 -8.53
N SER A 36 22.25 -20.06 -8.96
CA SER A 36 22.78 -18.91 -9.70
C SER A 36 21.98 -17.65 -9.41
N HIS A 37 22.66 -16.59 -8.96
CA HIS A 37 22.10 -15.23 -8.83
C HIS A 37 20.72 -15.17 -8.14
N GLY A 38 20.56 -15.84 -7.00
CA GLY A 38 19.28 -15.86 -6.28
C GLY A 38 18.20 -16.74 -6.92
N ARG A 39 18.56 -17.63 -7.84
CA ARG A 39 17.70 -18.67 -8.40
C ARG A 39 18.25 -20.05 -8.06
N VAL A 40 17.34 -21.00 -7.92
CA VAL A 40 17.63 -22.41 -7.67
C VAL A 40 16.89 -23.22 -8.71
N LEU A 41 17.64 -23.95 -9.53
CA LEU A 41 17.13 -24.91 -10.49
C LEU A 41 17.27 -26.29 -9.88
N ILE A 42 16.17 -27.03 -9.79
CA ILE A 42 16.13 -28.37 -9.24
C ILE A 42 15.64 -29.33 -10.33
N TYR A 43 16.44 -30.36 -10.59
CA TYR A 43 16.18 -31.34 -11.63
C TYR A 43 15.55 -32.59 -11.03
N PHE A 44 14.42 -33.00 -11.60
CA PHE A 44 13.70 -34.23 -11.26
C PHE A 44 13.78 -35.21 -12.43
N ASN A 45 14.39 -36.37 -12.21
CA ASN A 45 14.44 -37.43 -13.22
C ASN A 45 13.07 -38.08 -13.42
N GLN A 46 12.43 -38.44 -12.31
CA GLN A 46 11.13 -39.08 -12.25
C GLN A 46 10.32 -38.46 -11.11
N LEU A 47 9.01 -38.33 -11.33
CA LEU A 47 8.05 -37.91 -10.30
C LEU A 47 7.40 -39.18 -9.75
N PHE A 48 7.50 -39.42 -8.45
CA PHE A 48 7.07 -40.68 -7.85
C PHE A 48 5.62 -40.64 -7.37
N GLN A 49 5.13 -39.47 -6.97
CA GLN A 49 3.80 -39.26 -6.42
C GLN A 49 3.06 -38.12 -7.15
N SER A 50 1.74 -38.07 -6.97
CA SER A 50 0.92 -36.96 -7.49
C SER A 50 1.17 -35.65 -6.75
N GLU A 51 1.51 -35.72 -5.47
CA GLU A 51 1.94 -34.60 -4.65
C GLU A 51 3.21 -34.99 -3.89
N GLU A 52 4.28 -34.24 -4.09
CA GLU A 52 5.58 -34.48 -3.48
C GLU A 52 6.15 -33.16 -2.97
N CYS A 53 6.61 -33.14 -1.72
CA CYS A 53 7.07 -31.93 -1.05
C CYS A 53 8.55 -32.06 -0.72
N ILE A 54 9.35 -31.09 -1.18
CA ILE A 54 10.74 -30.93 -0.78
C ILE A 54 10.91 -29.62 0.00
N SER A 55 11.85 -29.61 0.94
CA SER A 55 12.18 -28.43 1.75
C SER A 55 13.68 -28.24 1.83
N PHE A 56 14.11 -26.99 1.80
CA PHE A 56 15.50 -26.57 2.01
C PHE A 56 15.49 -25.22 2.72
N ASP A 57 16.53 -24.94 3.50
CA ASP A 57 16.66 -23.63 4.15
C ASP A 57 17.30 -22.59 3.23
N ALA A 58 16.87 -21.33 3.41
CA ALA A 58 17.54 -20.17 2.84
C ALA A 58 17.95 -19.19 3.95
N GLN A 59 19.17 -18.65 3.85
CA GLN A 59 19.73 -17.67 4.75
C GLN A 59 19.69 -16.27 4.12
N GLN A 60 19.28 -15.28 4.91
CA GLN A 60 19.34 -13.88 4.49
C GLN A 60 20.77 -13.35 4.59
N LYS A 61 21.40 -13.03 3.46
CA LYS A 61 22.71 -12.36 3.41
C LYS A 61 22.61 -10.85 3.43
N VAL A 62 21.57 -10.29 2.81
CA VAL A 62 21.35 -8.84 2.74
C VAL A 62 19.95 -8.50 3.22
N SER A 63 19.86 -7.50 4.11
CA SER A 63 18.58 -6.99 4.57
C SER A 63 17.91 -6.16 3.47
N VAL A 64 16.70 -6.55 3.09
CA VAL A 64 15.90 -5.86 2.07
C VAL A 64 14.64 -5.31 2.72
N SER A 65 14.38 -4.01 2.53
CA SER A 65 13.26 -3.30 3.15
C SER A 65 11.90 -3.69 2.54
N LEU A 66 11.86 -3.84 1.22
CA LEU A 66 10.65 -4.19 0.46
C LEU A 66 10.83 -5.52 -0.27
N LEU A 67 10.56 -6.63 0.42
CA LEU A 67 10.40 -7.94 -0.21
C LEU A 67 9.11 -7.98 -1.05
N GLN A 68 9.28 -8.11 -2.36
CA GLN A 68 8.21 -8.40 -3.31
C GLN A 68 8.04 -9.91 -3.51
N PRO A 69 6.86 -10.38 -3.96
CA PRO A 69 6.67 -11.78 -4.32
C PRO A 69 7.62 -12.22 -5.43
N ALA A 70 8.04 -13.49 -5.39
CA ALA A 70 8.91 -14.09 -6.40
C ALA A 70 8.20 -15.27 -7.07
N PRO A 71 8.50 -15.57 -8.35
CA PRO A 71 7.94 -16.71 -9.04
C PRO A 71 8.69 -18.01 -8.74
N ALA A 72 7.95 -19.10 -8.71
CA ALA A 72 8.43 -20.46 -8.86
C ALA A 72 7.76 -21.07 -10.09
N VAL A 73 8.56 -21.55 -11.03
CA VAL A 73 8.11 -22.13 -12.29
C VAL A 73 8.47 -23.62 -12.29
N PHE A 74 7.51 -24.47 -12.60
CA PHE A 74 7.71 -25.90 -12.78
C PHE A 74 7.36 -26.28 -14.21
N TYR A 75 8.29 -26.89 -14.94
CA TYR A 75 8.11 -27.17 -16.36
C TYR A 75 8.73 -28.50 -16.78
N ASP A 76 8.23 -29.04 -17.90
CA ASP A 76 8.81 -30.23 -18.51
C ASP A 76 10.16 -29.91 -19.15
N TYR A 77 11.16 -30.75 -18.90
CA TYR A 77 12.52 -30.59 -19.42
C TYR A 77 12.58 -30.61 -20.96
N TYR A 78 11.77 -31.43 -21.61
CA TYR A 78 11.77 -31.62 -23.06
C TYR A 78 10.80 -30.68 -23.77
N GLU A 79 9.71 -30.29 -23.11
CA GLU A 79 8.71 -29.37 -23.66
C GLU A 79 8.41 -28.21 -22.69
N PRO A 80 9.30 -27.18 -22.62
CA PRO A 80 9.18 -26.09 -21.65
C PRO A 80 7.92 -25.22 -21.78
N SER A 81 7.18 -25.33 -22.89
CA SER A 81 5.87 -24.69 -23.04
C SER A 81 4.82 -25.27 -22.08
N ILE A 82 4.97 -26.52 -21.66
CA ILE A 82 4.17 -27.12 -20.58
C ILE A 82 4.79 -26.70 -19.25
N GLN A 83 4.22 -25.64 -18.66
CA GLN A 83 4.71 -25.08 -17.41
C GLN A 83 3.58 -24.61 -16.50
N CYS A 84 3.87 -24.62 -15.20
CA CYS A 84 3.05 -24.05 -14.15
C CYS A 84 3.85 -22.98 -13.40
N THR A 85 3.31 -21.77 -13.27
CA THR A 85 3.95 -20.67 -12.55
C THR A 85 3.12 -20.27 -11.34
N VAL A 86 3.77 -20.21 -10.17
CA VAL A 86 3.16 -19.78 -8.92
C VAL A 86 3.99 -18.67 -8.29
N PHE A 87 3.34 -17.64 -7.76
CA PHE A 87 4.00 -16.60 -6.99
C PHE A 87 3.95 -16.90 -5.49
N TYR A 88 5.07 -16.70 -4.80
CA TYR A 88 5.18 -16.86 -3.36
C TYR A 88 5.82 -15.63 -2.71
N SER A 89 5.60 -15.45 -1.41
CA SER A 89 6.04 -14.26 -0.66
C SER A 89 6.52 -14.62 0.74
N ALA A 90 7.20 -13.68 1.39
CA ALA A 90 7.61 -13.81 2.78
C ALA A 90 6.40 -14.10 3.72
N PRO A 91 6.60 -14.83 4.83
CA PRO A 91 5.55 -15.07 5.83
C PRO A 91 4.94 -13.74 6.29
N LYS A 92 3.60 -13.68 6.39
CA LYS A 92 2.79 -12.47 6.72
C LYS A 92 2.71 -11.39 5.63
N ARG A 93 3.33 -11.56 4.45
CA ARG A 93 3.09 -10.71 3.27
C ARG A 93 2.16 -11.42 2.28
N SER A 94 1.43 -10.62 1.49
CA SER A 94 0.58 -11.17 0.43
C SER A 94 1.41 -11.72 -0.72
N LYS A 95 0.93 -12.80 -1.34
CA LYS A 95 1.52 -13.40 -2.56
C LYS A 95 1.38 -12.48 -3.79
N TYR A 96 0.57 -11.43 -3.70
CA TYR A 96 0.29 -10.51 -4.79
C TYR A 96 0.65 -9.08 -4.41
N ILE A 97 1.06 -8.32 -5.43
CA ILE A 97 1.26 -6.87 -5.36
C ILE A 97 -0.02 -6.20 -4.85
N SER A 98 0.12 -5.21 -3.97
CA SER A 98 -1.01 -4.43 -3.49
C SER A 98 -1.57 -3.57 -4.60
N ARG A 99 -2.69 -4.00 -5.18
CA ARG A 99 -3.46 -3.26 -6.19
C ARG A 99 -4.88 -3.03 -5.70
N LEU A 100 -5.40 -1.83 -5.91
CA LEU A 100 -6.79 -1.50 -5.72
C LEU A 100 -7.49 -1.65 -7.06
N CYS A 101 -8.42 -2.59 -7.19
CA CYS A 101 -9.13 -2.82 -8.44
C CYS A 101 -10.62 -2.55 -8.28
N SER A 102 -11.20 -1.92 -9.28
CA SER A 102 -12.64 -1.76 -9.46
C SER A 102 -12.97 -2.18 -10.88
N GLU A 103 -13.72 -3.27 -11.01
CA GLU A 103 -13.99 -3.93 -12.29
C GLU A 103 -12.68 -4.19 -13.06
N ASP A 104 -12.56 -3.65 -14.28
CA ASP A 104 -11.40 -3.83 -15.15
C ASP A 104 -10.26 -2.82 -14.88
N VAL A 105 -10.48 -1.82 -14.02
CA VAL A 105 -9.49 -0.77 -13.74
C VAL A 105 -8.79 -1.05 -12.42
N CYS A 106 -7.48 -1.24 -12.48
CA CYS A 106 -6.62 -1.42 -11.31
C CYS A 106 -5.64 -0.26 -11.15
N GLN A 107 -5.54 0.26 -9.93
CA GLN A 107 -4.55 1.23 -9.49
C GLN A 107 -3.49 0.56 -8.61
N CYS A 108 -2.23 0.92 -8.83
CA CYS A 108 -1.13 0.49 -7.96
C CYS A 108 -1.27 1.11 -6.57
N ALA A 109 -1.08 0.30 -5.52
CA ALA A 109 -1.10 0.75 -4.14
C ALA A 109 0.21 0.38 -3.41
N GLU A 110 1.35 0.34 -4.08
CA GLU A 110 2.62 -0.07 -3.44
C GLU A 110 3.34 1.06 -2.70
N ARG A 111 3.00 2.33 -2.95
CA ARG A 111 3.68 3.48 -2.32
C ARG A 111 3.66 3.40 -0.79
N PRO A 112 4.54 4.08 -0.04
CA PRO A 112 4.54 4.04 1.42
C PRO A 112 3.21 4.49 2.05
N CYS A 113 2.97 4.14 3.32
CA CYS A 113 1.75 4.54 4.02
C CYS A 113 1.69 6.04 4.29
N HIS A 114 0.48 6.61 4.29
CA HIS A 114 0.25 7.99 4.74
C HIS A 114 0.59 8.14 6.24
N LYS A 115 0.87 9.38 6.64
CA LYS A 115 1.08 9.77 8.05
C LYS A 115 -0.13 10.55 8.54
N LEU A 116 -0.61 10.23 9.74
CA LEU A 116 -1.62 11.06 10.41
C LEU A 116 -0.93 12.28 11.03
N GLN A 117 -1.32 13.45 10.55
CA GLN A 117 -0.80 14.73 11.02
C GLN A 117 -1.60 15.19 12.25
N ASN A 118 -0.87 15.69 13.25
CA ASN A 118 -1.47 16.32 14.43
C ASN A 118 -1.27 17.83 14.34
N THR A 119 -2.38 18.58 14.23
CA THR A 119 -2.34 20.05 14.10
C THR A 119 -1.51 20.71 15.20
N PHE A 120 -1.55 20.20 16.43
CA PHE A 120 -0.91 20.80 17.59
C PHE A 120 0.55 20.37 17.80
N GLN A 121 0.97 19.26 17.19
CA GLN A 121 2.33 18.71 17.32
C GLN A 121 2.78 18.12 15.97
N SER A 122 3.69 18.83 15.31
CA SER A 122 4.45 18.36 14.16
C SER A 122 5.73 17.63 14.58
N GLN A 123 6.42 17.01 13.63
CA GLN A 123 7.64 16.22 13.84
C GLN A 123 8.77 17.01 14.53
N ASN A 124 8.76 18.35 14.45
CA ASN A 124 9.75 19.23 15.06
C ASN A 124 9.27 19.88 16.38
N GLY A 125 8.20 19.38 17.00
CA GLY A 125 7.65 19.90 18.26
C GLY A 125 6.88 21.23 18.14
N ARG A 126 6.61 21.70 16.92
CA ARG A 126 5.80 22.90 16.62
C ARG A 126 4.45 22.52 16.05
N TYR A 127 3.43 23.37 16.18
CA TYR A 127 2.14 23.15 15.51
C TYR A 127 2.27 23.32 13.99
N ILE A 128 1.35 22.72 13.23
CA ILE A 128 1.33 22.82 11.76
C ILE A 128 0.79 24.19 11.35
N ARG A 129 1.61 24.96 10.65
CA ARG A 129 1.28 26.33 10.22
C ARG A 129 0.47 26.34 8.93
N LYS A 130 -0.14 27.48 8.63
CA LYS A 130 -0.84 27.72 7.35
C LYS A 130 0.07 27.38 6.16
N TYR A 131 1.32 27.87 6.18
CA TYR A 131 2.29 27.69 5.10
C TYR A 131 2.60 26.21 4.84
N ASP A 132 2.74 25.38 5.87
CA ASP A 132 3.08 23.96 5.72
C ASP A 132 1.99 23.21 4.91
N ARG A 133 0.72 23.57 5.10
CA ARG A 133 -0.41 23.01 4.33
C ARG A 133 -0.43 23.50 2.89
N PHE A 134 -0.15 24.78 2.63
CA PHE A 134 -0.01 25.32 1.27
C PHE A 134 1.17 24.70 0.52
N GLN A 135 2.29 24.46 1.20
CA GLN A 135 3.45 23.79 0.62
C GLN A 135 3.10 22.39 0.11
N HIS A 136 2.40 21.60 0.94
CA HIS A 136 1.92 20.29 0.54
C HIS A 136 0.85 20.39 -0.56
N ALA A 137 -0.12 21.30 -0.43
CA ALA A 137 -1.21 21.41 -1.40
C ALA A 137 -0.73 21.84 -2.80
N CYS A 138 0.20 22.79 -2.90
CA CYS A 138 0.51 23.45 -4.16
C CYS A 138 1.84 23.03 -4.79
N PHE A 139 2.86 22.74 -3.97
CA PHE A 139 4.22 22.63 -4.47
C PHE A 139 4.74 21.19 -4.45
N VAL A 140 4.78 20.55 -3.28
CA VAL A 140 5.42 19.23 -3.14
C VAL A 140 4.66 18.37 -2.12
N PRO A 141 3.86 17.38 -2.55
CA PRO A 141 3.39 17.10 -3.91
C PRO A 141 2.10 17.87 -4.23
N THR A 142 1.99 18.53 -5.38
CA THR A 142 0.75 19.23 -5.80
C THR A 142 -0.47 18.30 -5.70
N VAL A 143 -1.49 18.68 -4.93
CA VAL A 143 -2.69 17.86 -4.72
C VAL A 143 -3.74 18.13 -5.80
N ASP A 144 -4.46 17.10 -6.21
CA ASP A 144 -5.56 17.22 -7.18
C ASP A 144 -6.87 17.53 -6.46
N TYR A 145 -7.08 16.89 -5.30
CA TYR A 145 -8.26 17.07 -4.47
C TYR A 145 -7.91 17.50 -3.03
N ALA A 146 -8.84 18.20 -2.40
CA ALA A 146 -8.78 18.56 -0.99
C ALA A 146 -10.19 18.70 -0.40
N TYR A 147 -10.48 17.88 0.60
CA TYR A 147 -11.80 17.82 1.25
C TYR A 147 -11.66 17.84 2.77
N VAL A 148 -12.62 18.50 3.42
CA VAL A 148 -12.91 18.24 4.84
C VAL A 148 -14.02 17.20 4.88
N VAL A 149 -13.76 16.07 5.53
CA VAL A 149 -14.66 14.92 5.54
C VAL A 149 -14.94 14.43 6.95
N GLU A 150 -16.14 13.92 7.18
CA GLU A 150 -16.54 13.22 8.41
C GLU A 150 -16.55 11.71 8.14
N VAL A 151 -15.79 10.92 8.88
CA VAL A 151 -15.76 9.46 8.71
C VAL A 151 -17.02 8.84 9.31
N LEU A 152 -17.82 8.16 8.49
CA LEU A 152 -19.09 7.55 8.89
C LEU A 152 -18.94 6.09 9.29
N ASN A 153 -18.25 5.31 8.46
CA ASN A 153 -18.13 3.86 8.62
C ASN A 153 -16.78 3.37 8.09
N VAL A 154 -16.34 2.21 8.58
CA VAL A 154 -15.17 1.47 8.10
C VAL A 154 -15.61 0.07 7.69
N SER A 155 -15.26 -0.34 6.48
CA SER A 155 -15.48 -1.69 5.98
C SER A 155 -14.18 -2.31 5.48
N MET A 156 -14.15 -3.64 5.40
CA MET A 156 -13.00 -4.40 4.92
C MET A 156 -13.30 -4.99 3.54
N LYS A 157 -12.42 -4.76 2.56
CA LYS A 157 -12.50 -5.42 1.25
C LYS A 157 -11.11 -5.86 0.82
N SER A 158 -10.91 -7.17 0.66
CA SER A 158 -9.61 -7.77 0.32
C SER A 158 -8.52 -7.31 1.31
N ASN A 159 -7.46 -6.65 0.82
CA ASN A 159 -6.33 -6.16 1.59
C ASN A 159 -6.46 -4.68 2.01
N PHE A 160 -7.66 -4.09 1.89
CA PHE A 160 -7.93 -2.67 2.15
C PHE A 160 -9.01 -2.45 3.22
N GLU A 161 -8.78 -1.44 4.05
CA GLU A 161 -9.76 -0.76 4.89
C GLU A 161 -10.37 0.38 4.07
N LEU A 162 -11.69 0.37 3.91
CA LEU A 162 -12.45 1.36 3.17
C LEU A 162 -13.20 2.26 4.15
N TYR A 163 -12.85 3.54 4.19
CA TYR A 163 -13.50 4.56 5.00
C TYR A 163 -14.58 5.24 4.16
N GLU A 164 -15.84 5.03 4.52
CA GLU A 164 -16.95 5.79 3.96
C GLU A 164 -17.05 7.12 4.72
N ALA A 165 -16.92 8.22 4.00
CA ALA A 165 -16.87 9.55 4.59
C ALA A 165 -17.81 10.52 3.87
N ARG A 166 -18.44 11.40 4.67
CA ARG A 166 -19.28 12.49 4.17
C ARG A 166 -18.43 13.73 3.97
N VAL A 167 -18.45 14.29 2.77
CA VAL A 167 -17.79 15.56 2.46
C VAL A 167 -18.52 16.69 3.15
N LYS A 168 -17.83 17.40 4.05
CA LYS A 168 -18.36 18.59 4.75
C LYS A 168 -18.00 19.88 4.02
N ASP A 169 -16.82 19.92 3.42
CA ASP A 169 -16.31 21.09 2.71
C ASP A 169 -15.45 20.64 1.53
N VAL A 170 -15.72 21.23 0.36
CA VAL A 170 -14.93 21.02 -0.86
C VAL A 170 -13.99 22.20 -1.01
N LEU A 171 -12.69 21.96 -0.80
CA LEU A 171 -11.66 22.99 -0.95
C LEU A 171 -11.10 22.99 -2.38
N ARG A 172 -10.91 21.81 -2.96
CA ARG A 172 -10.48 21.61 -4.34
C ARG A 172 -10.93 20.25 -4.86
N ASN A 173 -11.32 20.20 -6.12
CA ASN A 173 -11.55 18.98 -6.88
C ASN A 173 -10.95 19.13 -8.29
N HIS A 174 -10.63 18.01 -8.93
CA HIS A 174 -10.10 18.01 -10.29
C HIS A 174 -10.91 17.05 -11.17
N GLU A 175 -10.74 15.74 -11.06
CA GLU A 175 -11.50 14.78 -11.89
C GLU A 175 -12.92 14.50 -11.34
N ASP A 176 -13.10 14.56 -10.03
CA ASP A 176 -14.40 14.36 -9.38
C ASP A 176 -15.26 15.63 -9.41
N ILE A 177 -15.71 16.00 -10.61
CA ILE A 177 -16.46 17.26 -10.87
C ILE A 177 -17.80 17.29 -10.11
N GLY A 178 -18.43 16.13 -9.90
CA GLY A 178 -19.74 16.01 -9.26
C GLY A 178 -19.73 16.00 -7.73
N VAL A 179 -18.58 16.24 -7.08
CA VAL A 179 -18.50 16.28 -5.62
C VAL A 179 -19.04 17.59 -5.06
N MET A 180 -19.94 17.48 -4.09
CA MET A 180 -20.51 18.62 -3.36
C MET A 180 -20.58 18.35 -1.87
N GLU A 181 -20.82 19.39 -1.06
CA GLU A 181 -21.07 19.24 0.37
C GLU A 181 -22.25 18.27 0.62
N GLY A 182 -22.06 17.33 1.54
CA GLY A 182 -22.99 16.23 1.81
C GLY A 182 -22.75 14.96 0.98
N SER A 183 -21.94 15.03 -0.09
CA SER A 183 -21.60 13.85 -0.90
C SER A 183 -20.88 12.79 -0.08
N ILE A 184 -21.10 11.52 -0.41
CA ILE A 184 -20.38 10.40 0.20
C ILE A 184 -19.27 9.96 -0.75
N ARG A 185 -18.07 9.81 -0.20
CA ARG A 185 -16.88 9.30 -0.89
C ARG A 185 -16.19 8.24 -0.04
N VAL A 186 -15.47 7.35 -0.72
CA VAL A 186 -14.76 6.25 -0.08
C VAL A 186 -13.26 6.51 -0.18
N PHE A 187 -12.56 6.35 0.94
CA PHE A 187 -11.11 6.45 1.03
C PHE A 187 -10.54 5.08 1.40
N ALA A 188 -9.73 4.51 0.52
CA ALA A 188 -9.11 3.21 0.70
C ALA A 188 -7.72 3.36 1.37
N LYS A 189 -7.48 2.57 2.41
CA LYS A 189 -6.19 2.43 3.07
C LYS A 189 -5.78 0.97 3.05
N ARG A 190 -4.50 0.67 2.81
CA ARG A 190 -4.00 -0.70 2.95
C ARG A 190 -4.02 -1.16 4.41
N ARG A 191 -4.41 -2.42 4.62
CA ARG A 191 -4.46 -3.06 5.95
C ARG A 191 -3.10 -3.07 6.67
N GLN A 192 -1.99 -3.12 5.93
CA GLN A 192 -0.65 -3.07 6.51
C GLN A 192 -0.27 -1.70 7.10
N CYS A 193 -1.00 -0.64 6.76
CA CYS A 193 -0.79 0.69 7.32
C CYS A 193 -1.44 0.80 8.70
N LYS A 194 -0.61 0.98 9.73
CA LYS A 194 -1.03 0.99 11.15
C LYS A 194 -1.94 2.17 11.53
N VAL A 195 -1.87 3.28 10.80
CA VAL A 195 -2.64 4.49 11.06
C VAL A 195 -4.13 4.24 10.83
N GLN A 196 -4.99 4.61 11.78
CA GLN A 196 -6.45 4.46 11.66
C GLN A 196 -7.13 5.83 11.72
N LEU A 197 -8.28 5.94 11.05
CA LEU A 197 -9.16 7.10 11.14
C LEU A 197 -10.34 6.76 12.04
N ASP A 198 -10.53 7.57 13.07
CA ASP A 198 -11.62 7.42 14.02
C ASP A 198 -12.98 7.78 13.41
N LEU A 199 -14.00 7.00 13.76
CA LEU A 199 -15.39 7.25 13.39
C LEU A 199 -15.90 8.56 13.99
N ARG A 200 -16.81 9.25 13.27
CA ARG A 200 -17.46 10.51 13.68
C ARG A 200 -16.47 11.63 14.01
N LYS A 201 -15.29 11.59 13.40
CA LYS A 201 -14.29 12.66 13.47
C LYS A 201 -14.15 13.28 12.08
N ASP A 202 -13.87 14.59 12.11
CA ASP A 202 -13.59 15.38 10.94
C ASP A 202 -12.09 15.32 10.59
N TYR A 203 -11.78 15.12 9.31
CA TYR A 203 -10.41 15.12 8.80
C TYR A 203 -10.30 16.05 7.59
N LEU A 204 -9.16 16.72 7.48
CA LEU A 204 -8.69 17.32 6.24
C LEU A 204 -7.91 16.25 5.47
N ILE A 205 -8.40 15.86 4.30
CA ILE A 205 -7.74 14.90 3.41
C ILE A 205 -7.44 15.59 2.09
N MET A 206 -6.16 15.59 1.70
CA MET A 206 -5.70 16.16 0.43
C MET A 206 -4.76 15.20 -0.27
N GLY A 207 -4.93 14.98 -1.56
CA GLY A 207 -4.16 13.95 -2.25
C GLY A 207 -4.29 14.00 -3.77
N LYS A 208 -3.93 12.89 -4.41
CA LYS A 208 -3.99 12.69 -5.85
C LYS A 208 -5.23 11.88 -6.22
N ASP A 209 -5.86 12.23 -7.33
CA ASP A 209 -7.02 11.51 -7.83
C ASP A 209 -6.64 10.05 -8.15
N GLY A 210 -7.60 9.15 -8.00
CA GLY A 210 -7.45 7.72 -8.27
C GLY A 210 -8.24 7.30 -9.49
N SER A 211 -7.78 6.28 -10.22
CA SER A 211 -8.48 5.78 -11.40
C SER A 211 -9.64 4.83 -11.09
N THR A 212 -9.81 4.46 -9.82
CA THR A 212 -10.79 3.46 -9.39
C THR A 212 -12.11 4.10 -8.93
N ARG A 213 -13.20 3.33 -9.00
CA ARG A 213 -14.54 3.75 -8.55
C ARG A 213 -15.08 2.83 -7.47
N ASP A 214 -15.97 3.34 -6.62
CA ASP A 214 -16.69 2.55 -5.63
C ASP A 214 -17.86 1.77 -6.26
N SER A 215 -18.59 1.00 -5.46
CA SER A 215 -19.74 0.22 -5.94
C SER A 215 -20.92 1.07 -6.41
N ARG A 216 -20.90 2.39 -6.18
CA ARG A 216 -21.91 3.35 -6.66
C ARG A 216 -21.43 4.08 -7.93
N GLY A 217 -20.27 3.71 -8.47
CA GLY A 217 -19.65 4.38 -9.61
C GLY A 217 -19.00 5.72 -9.27
N MET A 218 -18.89 6.09 -7.99
CA MET A 218 -18.25 7.34 -7.56
C MET A 218 -16.74 7.15 -7.42
N MET A 219 -15.96 8.22 -7.54
CA MET A 219 -14.50 8.14 -7.43
C MET A 219 -14.07 7.57 -6.07
N LEU A 220 -13.12 6.63 -6.11
CA LEU A 220 -12.52 5.98 -4.96
C LEU A 220 -11.10 6.52 -4.77
N TYR A 221 -10.83 7.08 -3.59
CA TYR A 221 -9.54 7.71 -3.29
C TYR A 221 -8.62 6.76 -2.55
N LEU A 222 -7.36 6.69 -2.94
CA LEU A 222 -6.35 5.86 -2.27
C LEU A 222 -5.48 6.71 -1.34
N LEU A 223 -5.36 6.30 -0.07
CA LEU A 223 -4.53 6.98 0.93
C LEU A 223 -3.07 6.46 0.88
N GLU A 224 -2.22 7.17 0.15
CA GLU A 224 -0.80 6.86 -0.07
C GLU A 224 0.14 7.85 0.66
N SER A 225 1.45 7.70 0.49
CA SER A 225 2.47 8.52 1.16
C SER A 225 2.38 10.03 0.87
N ASN A 226 1.83 10.40 -0.29
CA ASN A 226 1.61 11.79 -0.71
C ASN A 226 0.26 12.35 -0.24
N THR A 227 -0.59 11.52 0.38
CA THR A 227 -1.87 11.97 0.91
C THR A 227 -1.67 12.65 2.27
N TRP A 228 -2.08 13.92 2.36
CA TRP A 228 -2.17 14.64 3.61
C TRP A 228 -3.44 14.19 4.35
N VAL A 229 -3.27 13.68 5.57
CA VAL A 229 -4.39 13.32 6.43
C VAL A 229 -4.18 13.99 7.79
N GLU A 230 -5.02 14.95 8.12
CA GLU A 230 -4.94 15.71 9.37
C GLU A 230 -6.29 15.71 10.07
N MET A 231 -6.32 15.37 11.36
CA MET A 231 -7.53 15.49 12.15
C MET A 231 -7.89 16.96 12.29
N LYS A 232 -9.11 17.34 11.93
CA LYS A 232 -9.57 18.72 12.10
C LYS A 232 -9.60 19.05 13.60
N PRO A 233 -8.98 20.17 14.02
CA PRO A 233 -9.00 20.59 15.42
C PRO A 233 -10.43 20.67 15.98
N PRO A 234 -10.78 19.90 17.03
CA PRO A 234 -12.10 19.99 17.63
C PRO A 234 -12.26 21.35 18.32
N GLN A 235 -13.49 21.88 18.33
CA GLN A 235 -13.76 23.23 18.85
C GLN A 235 -13.27 23.43 20.28
N ASP A 236 -13.42 22.41 21.15
CA ASP A 236 -12.96 22.49 22.54
C ASP A 236 -11.44 22.59 22.68
N SER A 237 -10.69 21.93 21.80
CA SER A 237 -9.22 22.06 21.76
C SER A 237 -8.78 23.45 21.32
N CYS A 238 -9.57 24.12 20.48
CA CYS A 238 -9.29 25.47 20.00
C CYS A 238 -9.61 26.58 21.02
N LYS A 239 -10.41 26.30 22.05
CA LYS A 239 -10.66 27.24 23.16
C LYS A 239 -9.42 27.45 24.03
N LYS A 240 -8.49 26.50 24.06
CA LYS A 240 -7.24 26.58 24.84
C LYS A 240 -6.31 27.64 24.22
N SER A 241 -5.81 28.56 25.05
CA SER A 241 -4.93 29.66 24.60
C SER A 241 -3.70 29.17 23.83
N ALA A 242 -3.09 28.06 24.25
CA ALA A 242 -1.92 27.46 23.59
C ALA A 242 -2.19 27.00 22.14
N ASN A 243 -3.44 26.64 21.83
CA ASN A 243 -3.85 26.07 20.55
C ASN A 243 -4.47 27.08 19.59
N ARG A 244 -4.72 28.32 20.07
CA ARG A 244 -5.48 29.34 19.34
C ARG A 244 -4.85 29.69 17.99
N ASN A 245 -3.53 29.82 17.96
CA ASN A 245 -2.79 30.11 16.72
C ASN A 245 -2.87 28.95 15.73
N ALA A 246 -2.69 27.72 16.19
CA ALA A 246 -2.78 26.52 15.34
C ALA A 246 -4.17 26.39 14.69
N CYS A 247 -5.23 26.61 15.46
CA CYS A 247 -6.59 26.60 14.93
C CYS A 247 -6.86 27.77 13.98
N LYS A 248 -6.35 28.97 14.28
CA LYS A 248 -6.46 30.13 13.39
C LYS A 248 -5.79 29.85 12.04
N ASP A 249 -4.60 29.25 12.06
CA ASP A 249 -3.85 28.88 10.86
C ASP A 249 -4.58 27.82 10.03
N PHE A 250 -5.16 26.80 10.68
CA PHE A 250 -5.97 25.79 10.01
C PHE A 250 -7.17 26.43 9.30
N VAL A 251 -7.94 27.27 10.00
CA VAL A 251 -9.11 27.95 9.43
C VAL A 251 -8.73 28.95 8.32
N ALA A 252 -7.61 29.66 8.49
CA ALA A 252 -7.10 30.57 7.47
C ALA A 252 -6.70 29.81 6.20
N PHE A 253 -6.03 28.66 6.34
CA PHE A 253 -5.72 27.77 5.22
C PHE A 253 -6.98 27.32 4.50
N THR A 254 -7.97 26.74 5.21
CA THR A 254 -9.16 26.18 4.56
C THR A 254 -9.96 27.26 3.81
N LYS A 255 -10.10 28.46 4.39
CA LYS A 255 -10.84 29.56 3.74
C LYS A 255 -10.11 30.10 2.51
N GLU A 256 -8.81 30.35 2.62
CA GLU A 256 -8.02 30.92 1.53
C GLU A 256 -7.84 29.92 0.40
N TYR A 257 -7.51 28.66 0.72
CA TYR A 257 -7.32 27.63 -0.29
C TYR A 257 -8.60 27.31 -1.07
N LYS A 258 -9.78 27.37 -0.42
CA LYS A 258 -11.08 27.18 -1.09
C LYS A 258 -11.39 28.28 -2.12
N VAL A 259 -10.94 29.51 -1.87
CA VAL A 259 -11.26 30.67 -2.73
C VAL A 259 -10.17 30.91 -3.77
N ASP A 260 -8.92 30.93 -3.34
CA ASP A 260 -7.77 31.31 -4.15
C ASP A 260 -7.06 30.10 -4.80
N GLY A 261 -7.30 28.89 -4.29
CA GLY A 261 -6.56 27.71 -4.72
C GLY A 261 -5.05 27.84 -4.51
N CYS A 262 -4.29 27.40 -5.51
CA CYS A 262 -2.85 27.62 -5.57
C CYS A 262 -2.58 28.84 -6.44
N ARG A 263 -2.04 29.90 -5.84
CA ARG A 263 -1.52 31.06 -6.60
C ARG A 263 -0.19 30.68 -7.24
N GLN A 264 -0.01 31.02 -8.52
CA GLN A 264 1.27 30.94 -9.23
C GLN A 264 2.28 31.94 -8.67
#